data_AF-A0A1Y2RG01-F1
#
_entry.id   AF-A0A1Y2RG01-F1
#
_cell.length_a   1.000
_cell.length_b   1.000
_cell.length_c   1.000
_cell.angle_alpha   90.00
_cell.angle_beta   90.00
_cell.angle_gamma   90.00
#
_symmetry.space_group_name_H-M   'P 1'
#
loop_
_entity.id
_entity.type
_entity.pdbx_description
1 polymer ?
#
loop_
_entity_poly.entity_id
_entity_poly.type
_entity_poly.pdbx_seq_one_letter_code
_entity_poly.pdbx_strand_id
1 'polypeptide(L)'
;MKLNLLTALLLIAAMTHAQPNTDTKGKWKIDRNKLLTGGLVFTAGASKGFNETLSFHWKEFHRKFPNANAAWFNPSVSWKNKYKNNDPSAGAKFPLSTSVLVMFTDQYHLNNFINKLAWGSALIIKIGEGKKSFKHYLFDFLYYTLCHQAGFAATYYPFNKYRGK
;
A
#
# COMPACT_ATOMS: atom_id res chain seq x y z
N MET A 1 -36.31 -7.87 5.90
CA MET A 1 -36.16 -6.88 4.81
C MET A 1 -36.51 -5.47 5.33
N LYS A 2 -35.69 -4.87 6.22
CA LYS A 2 -35.92 -3.53 6.81
C LYS A 2 -34.60 -2.84 7.22
N LEU A 3 -33.58 -2.87 6.37
CA LEU A 3 -32.30 -2.17 6.61
C LEU A 3 -31.94 -1.18 5.49
N ASN A 4 -32.77 -1.02 4.46
CA ASN A 4 -32.37 -0.29 3.25
C ASN A 4 -32.68 1.22 3.29
N LEU A 5 -33.62 1.65 4.14
CA LEU A 5 -34.04 3.07 4.18
C LEU A 5 -33.08 3.94 5.01
N LEU A 6 -32.54 3.40 6.11
CA LEU A 6 -31.61 4.12 6.99
C LEU A 6 -30.25 4.34 6.31
N THR A 7 -29.78 3.35 5.54
CA THR A 7 -28.54 3.44 4.75
C THR A 7 -28.70 4.40 3.57
N ALA A 8 -29.88 4.44 2.94
CA ALA A 8 -30.18 5.41 1.89
C ALA A 8 -30.23 6.85 2.44
N LEU A 9 -30.82 7.05 3.62
CA LEU A 9 -30.86 8.37 4.29
C LEU A 9 -29.48 8.85 4.74
N LEU A 10 -28.61 7.95 5.23
CA LEU A 10 -27.21 8.26 5.56
C LEU A 10 -26.37 8.63 4.32
N LEU A 11 -26.63 8.01 3.18
CA LEU A 11 -25.97 8.33 1.91
C LEU A 11 -26.44 9.68 1.33
N ILE A 12 -27.71 10.04 1.52
CA ILE A 12 -28.26 11.33 1.06
C ILE A 12 -27.78 12.49 1.95
N ALA A 13 -27.68 12.28 3.27
CA ALA A 13 -27.13 13.28 4.20
C ALA A 13 -25.63 13.53 4.01
N ALA A 14 -24.88 12.57 3.46
CA ALA A 14 -23.48 12.76 3.09
C ALA A 14 -23.29 13.56 1.78
N MET A 15 -24.33 13.66 0.94
CA MET A 15 -24.27 14.35 -0.36
C MET A 15 -24.58 15.86 -0.24
N THR A 16 -25.21 16.31 0.84
CA THR A 16 -25.64 17.71 1.01
C THR A 16 -24.59 18.67 1.56
N HIS A 17 -23.37 18.20 1.86
CA HIS A 17 -22.24 19.05 2.27
C HIS A 17 -21.16 19.26 1.20
N ALA A 18 -21.41 18.85 -0.04
CA ALA A 18 -20.56 19.23 -1.16
C ALA A 18 -20.88 20.67 -1.60
N GLN A 19 -20.54 21.67 -0.77
CA GLN A 19 -20.40 23.03 -1.30
C GLN A 19 -19.30 22.98 -2.37
N PRO A 20 -19.59 23.35 -3.64
CA PRO A 20 -18.53 23.50 -4.62
C PRO A 20 -17.69 24.69 -4.18
N ASN A 21 -16.57 24.43 -3.50
CA ASN A 21 -15.54 25.43 -3.33
C ASN A 21 -14.99 25.74 -4.73
N THR A 22 -15.51 26.80 -5.34
CA THR A 22 -15.15 27.26 -6.68
C THR A 22 -13.79 27.92 -6.74
N ASP A 23 -13.01 27.89 -5.65
CA ASP A 23 -11.69 28.45 -5.65
C ASP A 23 -10.61 27.36 -5.76
N THR A 24 -9.88 27.37 -6.88
CA THR A 24 -8.41 27.29 -6.89
C THR A 24 -7.92 27.44 -8.33
N LYS A 25 -7.95 28.68 -8.85
CA LYS A 25 -7.01 29.10 -9.90
C LYS A 25 -5.57 29.27 -9.34
N GLY A 26 -5.22 28.51 -8.31
CA GLY A 26 -3.87 28.51 -7.73
C GLY A 26 -2.91 27.78 -8.65
N LYS A 27 -1.66 28.21 -8.71
CA LYS A 27 -0.59 27.44 -9.36
C LYS A 27 -0.39 26.13 -8.59
N TRP A 28 -0.06 25.05 -9.31
CA TRP A 28 0.30 23.78 -8.66
C TRP A 28 1.49 24.03 -7.72
N LYS A 29 1.36 23.55 -6.48
CA LYS A 29 2.40 23.64 -5.46
C LYS A 29 2.33 22.43 -4.54
N ILE A 30 3.48 22.07 -3.99
CA ILE A 30 3.58 21.09 -2.92
C ILE A 30 3.08 21.75 -1.63
N ASP A 31 1.92 21.32 -1.17
CA ASP A 31 1.32 21.73 0.10
C ASP A 31 1.40 20.60 1.12
N ARG A 32 0.88 20.83 2.32
CA ARG A 32 0.90 19.84 3.41
C ARG A 32 0.19 18.54 3.03
N ASN A 33 -0.92 18.62 2.28
CA ASN A 33 -1.64 17.43 1.85
C ASN A 33 -0.81 16.63 0.85
N LYS A 34 -0.18 17.30 -0.13
CA LYS A 34 0.72 16.64 -1.08
C LYS A 34 1.93 16.01 -0.42
N LEU A 35 2.51 16.67 0.60
CA LEU A 35 3.59 16.05 1.39
C LEU A 35 3.11 14.78 2.10
N LEU A 36 1.92 14.83 2.72
CA LEU A 36 1.34 13.68 3.40
C LEU A 36 1.02 12.54 2.43
N THR A 37 0.31 12.82 1.33
CA THR A 37 -0.06 11.82 0.32
C THR A 37 1.16 11.32 -0.43
N GLY A 38 2.15 12.17 -0.71
CA GLY A 38 3.44 11.79 -1.29
C GLY A 38 4.21 10.84 -0.38
N GLY A 39 4.22 11.09 0.93
CA GLY A 39 4.81 10.17 1.92
C GLY A 39 4.08 8.82 2.00
N LEU A 40 2.76 8.82 1.90
CA LEU A 40 1.97 7.59 1.80
C LEU A 40 2.31 6.82 0.52
N VAL A 41 2.35 7.49 -0.63
CA VAL A 41 2.67 6.86 -1.92
C VAL A 41 4.13 6.36 -1.96
N PHE A 42 5.05 7.07 -1.32
CA PHE A 42 6.42 6.58 -1.09
C PHE A 42 6.42 5.29 -0.27
N THR A 43 5.67 5.25 0.84
CA THR A 43 5.52 4.05 1.68
C THR A 43 4.93 2.88 0.90
N ALA A 44 3.97 3.16 0.01
CA ALA A 44 3.41 2.15 -0.89
C ALA A 44 4.48 1.58 -1.82
N GLY A 45 5.26 2.44 -2.46
CA GLY A 45 6.40 2.05 -3.30
C GLY A 45 7.43 1.23 -2.54
N ALA A 46 7.83 1.68 -1.35
CA ALA A 46 8.80 0.98 -0.50
C ALA A 46 8.34 -0.43 -0.11
N SER A 47 7.07 -0.58 0.25
CA SER A 47 6.49 -1.89 0.58
C SER A 47 6.47 -2.82 -0.63
N LYS A 48 6.14 -2.29 -1.81
CA LYS A 48 6.15 -3.04 -3.07
C LYS A 48 7.57 -3.47 -3.46
N GLY A 49 8.53 -2.55 -3.41
CA GLY A 49 9.95 -2.82 -3.68
C GLY A 49 10.52 -3.85 -2.71
N PHE A 50 10.12 -3.80 -1.42
CA PHE A 50 10.57 -4.78 -0.45
C PHE A 50 10.00 -6.17 -0.72
N ASN A 51 8.74 -6.27 -1.16
CA ASN A 51 8.18 -7.54 -1.63
C ASN A 51 8.94 -8.12 -2.82
N GLU A 52 9.31 -7.30 -3.80
CA GLU A 52 10.09 -7.78 -4.94
C GLU A 52 11.52 -8.17 -4.54
N THR A 53 12.14 -7.48 -3.59
CA THR A 53 13.39 -7.91 -2.97
C THR A 53 13.26 -9.29 -2.34
N LEU A 54 12.24 -9.52 -1.53
CA LEU A 54 12.05 -10.81 -0.86
C LEU A 54 11.73 -11.93 -1.86
N SER A 55 10.97 -11.66 -2.92
CA SER A 55 10.59 -12.66 -3.92
C SER A 55 11.69 -13.00 -4.91
N PHE A 56 12.48 -12.01 -5.35
CA PHE A 56 13.44 -12.19 -6.45
C PHE A 56 14.90 -12.13 -6.01
N HIS A 57 15.18 -11.52 -4.85
CA HIS A 57 16.54 -11.28 -4.35
C HIS A 57 16.71 -11.77 -2.90
N TRP A 58 16.05 -12.89 -2.56
CA TRP A 58 16.10 -13.48 -1.22
C TRP A 58 17.55 -13.79 -0.79
N LYS A 59 18.38 -14.32 -1.70
CA LYS A 59 19.76 -14.70 -1.38
C LYS A 59 20.58 -13.48 -0.94
N GLU A 60 20.42 -12.38 -1.66
CA GLU A 60 21.08 -11.10 -1.43
C GLU A 60 20.58 -10.46 -0.14
N PHE A 61 19.27 -10.50 0.10
CA PHE A 61 18.66 -10.04 1.34
C PHE A 61 19.19 -10.82 2.54
N HIS A 62 19.13 -12.16 2.49
CA HIS A 62 19.59 -13.03 3.59
C HIS A 62 21.10 -12.93 3.82
N ARG A 63 21.91 -12.72 2.77
CA ARG A 63 23.34 -12.46 2.92
C ARG A 63 23.62 -11.19 3.71
N LYS A 64 22.81 -10.14 3.52
CA LYS A 64 22.93 -8.88 4.27
C LYS A 64 22.32 -8.96 5.68
N PHE A 65 21.29 -9.79 5.85
CA PHE A 65 20.59 -10.00 7.12
C PHE A 65 20.50 -11.49 7.45
N PRO A 66 21.62 -12.13 7.84
CA PRO A 66 21.68 -13.59 8.03
C PRO A 66 20.82 -14.10 9.19
N ASN A 67 20.46 -13.20 10.12
CA ASN A 67 19.60 -13.52 11.27
C ASN A 67 18.11 -13.24 10.98
N ALA A 68 17.75 -12.84 9.75
CA ALA A 68 16.35 -12.62 9.39
C ALA A 68 15.60 -13.96 9.37
N ASN A 69 14.49 -14.04 10.11
CA ASN A 69 13.68 -15.25 10.18
C ASN A 69 13.09 -15.61 8.80
N ALA A 70 13.64 -16.65 8.16
CA ALA A 70 13.17 -17.12 6.86
C ALA A 70 11.69 -17.54 6.89
N ALA A 71 11.17 -18.05 8.01
CA ALA A 71 9.76 -18.39 8.13
C ALA A 71 8.85 -17.16 8.07
N TRP A 72 9.34 -15.95 8.31
CA TRP A 72 8.57 -14.70 8.15
C TRP A 72 8.87 -13.98 6.84
N PHE A 73 10.15 -13.86 6.50
CA PHE A 73 10.61 -13.01 5.39
C PHE A 73 10.71 -13.72 4.04
N ASN A 74 10.93 -15.04 3.99
CA ASN A 74 11.11 -15.74 2.72
C ASN A 74 9.77 -16.19 2.13
N PRO A 75 9.28 -15.58 1.02
CA PRO A 75 7.97 -15.89 0.48
C PRO A 75 7.83 -17.33 -0.01
N SER A 76 8.93 -18.04 -0.30
CA SER A 76 8.87 -19.47 -0.70
C SER A 76 8.48 -20.41 0.45
N VAL A 77 8.62 -19.95 1.69
CA VAL A 77 8.30 -20.72 2.91
C VAL A 77 7.17 -20.06 3.70
N SER A 78 7.21 -18.74 3.88
CA SER A 78 6.37 -18.00 4.83
C SER A 78 4.89 -18.00 4.47
N TRP A 79 4.52 -18.19 3.21
CA TRP A 79 3.13 -18.24 2.76
C TRP A 79 2.29 -19.32 3.48
N LYS A 80 2.94 -20.35 4.02
CA LYS A 80 2.28 -21.45 4.75
C LYS A 80 1.83 -21.04 6.16
N ASN A 81 2.38 -19.96 6.71
CA ASN A 81 2.08 -19.49 8.07
C ASN A 81 0.59 -19.14 8.28
N LYS A 82 -0.16 -18.93 7.20
CA LYS A 82 -1.61 -18.71 7.26
C LYS A 82 -2.42 -19.96 7.59
N TYR A 83 -1.81 -21.13 7.58
CA TYR A 83 -2.47 -22.41 7.84
C TYR A 83 -2.02 -23.06 9.16
N LYS A 84 -2.86 -23.91 9.76
CA LYS A 84 -2.50 -24.69 10.95
C LYS A 84 -1.35 -25.62 10.62
N ASN A 85 -0.37 -25.73 11.52
CA ASN A 85 0.81 -26.58 11.36
C ASN A 85 1.57 -26.36 10.02
N ASN A 86 1.42 -25.19 9.39
CA ASN A 86 1.94 -24.89 8.05
C ASN A 86 1.41 -25.83 6.94
N ASP A 87 0.24 -26.44 7.14
CA ASP A 87 -0.41 -27.38 6.23
C ASP A 87 -1.72 -26.79 5.67
N PRO A 88 -1.80 -26.50 4.35
CA PRO A 88 -3.02 -26.00 3.72
C PRO A 88 -4.25 -26.87 3.95
N SER A 89 -4.09 -28.19 4.07
CA SER A 89 -5.19 -29.13 4.27
C SER A 89 -5.78 -29.06 5.69
N ALA A 90 -5.00 -28.59 6.67
CA ALA A 90 -5.43 -28.41 8.06
C ALA A 90 -6.27 -27.13 8.29
N GLY A 91 -6.44 -26.30 7.25
CA GLY A 91 -7.24 -25.08 7.29
C GLY A 91 -6.53 -23.88 7.92
N ALA A 92 -7.29 -22.79 8.13
CA ALA A 92 -6.77 -21.51 8.59
C ALA A 92 -6.16 -21.58 10.00
N LYS A 93 -4.98 -20.98 10.20
CA LYS A 93 -4.27 -20.93 11.50
C LYS A 93 -5.07 -20.24 12.59
N PHE A 94 -5.72 -19.13 12.23
CA PHE A 94 -6.63 -18.37 13.09
C PHE A 94 -7.75 -17.77 12.21
N PRO A 95 -8.86 -17.26 12.78
CA PRO A 95 -9.95 -16.72 11.98
C PRO A 95 -9.47 -15.70 10.96
N LEU A 96 -9.87 -15.87 9.69
CA LEU A 96 -9.51 -14.99 8.57
C LEU A 96 -8.01 -14.93 8.22
N SER A 97 -7.15 -15.81 8.78
CA SER A 97 -5.70 -15.82 8.46
C SER A 97 -5.42 -16.12 6.99
N THR A 98 -6.35 -16.78 6.28
CA THR A 98 -6.25 -17.05 4.84
C THR A 98 -6.91 -15.98 3.96
N SER A 99 -7.50 -14.94 4.56
CA SER A 99 -8.27 -13.91 3.87
C SER A 99 -7.94 -12.50 4.37
N VAL A 100 -8.79 -11.89 5.21
CA VAL A 100 -8.68 -10.48 5.63
C VAL A 100 -7.50 -10.27 6.57
N LEU A 101 -7.26 -11.20 7.49
CA LEU A 101 -6.20 -11.10 8.51
C LEU A 101 -4.87 -11.75 8.06
N VAL A 102 -4.71 -12.00 6.76
CA VAL A 102 -3.49 -12.59 6.18
C VAL A 102 -2.25 -11.68 6.34
N MET A 103 -2.43 -10.37 6.56
CA MET A 103 -1.29 -9.47 6.80
C MET A 103 -0.48 -9.81 8.06
N PHE A 104 -1.04 -10.61 8.97
CA PHE A 104 -0.35 -11.04 10.20
C PHE A 104 0.41 -12.36 10.06
N THR A 105 0.42 -12.98 8.88
CA THR A 105 0.99 -14.33 8.70
C THR A 105 2.42 -14.31 8.19
N ASP A 106 2.78 -13.32 7.38
CA ASP A 106 4.12 -13.18 6.82
C ASP A 106 4.38 -11.77 6.26
N GLN A 107 5.65 -11.48 5.99
CA GLN A 107 6.08 -10.18 5.50
C GLN A 107 5.48 -9.83 4.13
N TYR A 108 5.28 -10.83 3.26
CA TYR A 108 4.79 -10.59 1.90
C TYR A 108 3.36 -10.04 1.91
N HIS A 109 2.49 -10.67 2.70
CA HIS A 109 1.12 -10.22 2.88
C HIS A 109 1.02 -8.93 3.68
N LEU A 110 1.89 -8.72 4.69
CA LEU A 110 1.97 -7.45 5.42
C LEU A 110 2.29 -6.28 4.49
N ASN A 111 3.33 -6.41 3.66
CA ASN A 111 3.72 -5.39 2.70
C ASN A 111 2.63 -5.12 1.65
N ASN A 112 1.92 -6.16 1.19
CA ASN A 112 0.78 -5.98 0.28
C ASN A 112 -0.37 -5.22 0.94
N PHE A 113 -0.61 -5.46 2.22
CA PHE A 113 -1.59 -4.70 3.01
C PHE A 113 -1.15 -3.24 3.17
N ILE A 114 0.10 -2.98 3.58
CA ILE A 114 0.64 -1.62 3.71
C ILE A 114 0.56 -0.87 2.38
N ASN A 115 0.93 -1.52 1.27
CA ASN A 115 0.86 -0.90 -0.06
C ASN A 115 -0.58 -0.47 -0.41
N LYS A 116 -1.56 -1.36 -0.24
CA LYS A 116 -2.97 -1.06 -0.54
C LYS A 116 -3.53 0.00 0.40
N LEU A 117 -3.21 -0.10 1.70
CA LEU A 117 -3.66 0.86 2.69
C LEU A 117 -3.11 2.26 2.39
N ALA A 118 -1.82 2.36 2.08
CA ALA A 118 -1.18 3.64 1.78
C ALA A 118 -1.71 4.29 0.50
N TRP A 119 -1.89 3.52 -0.59
CA TRP A 119 -2.55 4.00 -1.81
C TRP A 119 -3.99 4.42 -1.56
N GLY A 120 -4.77 3.61 -0.83
CA GLY A 120 -6.15 3.90 -0.48
C GLY A 120 -6.29 5.17 0.36
N SER A 121 -5.46 5.33 1.40
CA SER A 121 -5.45 6.54 2.23
C SER A 121 -5.07 7.78 1.42
N ALA A 122 -4.06 7.68 0.55
CA ALA A 122 -3.68 8.80 -0.32
C ALA A 122 -4.83 9.21 -1.26
N LEU A 123 -5.53 8.23 -1.84
CA LEU A 123 -6.69 8.47 -2.70
C LEU A 123 -7.84 9.13 -1.93
N ILE A 124 -8.18 8.64 -0.74
CA ILE A 124 -9.26 9.20 0.10
C ILE A 124 -8.99 10.66 0.42
N ILE A 125 -7.76 11.00 0.84
CA ILE A 125 -7.37 12.38 1.12
C ILE A 125 -7.51 13.25 -0.14
N LYS A 126 -7.10 12.75 -1.30
CA LYS A 126 -7.16 13.49 -2.57
C LYS A 126 -8.58 13.70 -3.10
N ILE A 127 -9.48 12.75 -2.89
CA ILE A 127 -10.91 12.94 -3.19
C ILE A 127 -11.47 14.08 -2.33
N GLY A 128 -11.05 14.20 -1.07
CA GLY A 128 -11.45 15.27 -0.16
C GLY A 128 -11.02 16.69 -0.57
N GLU A 129 -10.09 16.85 -1.51
CA GLU A 129 -9.63 18.18 -1.98
C GLU A 129 -10.54 18.83 -3.04
N GLY A 130 -11.55 18.10 -3.50
CA GLY A 130 -12.47 18.54 -4.54
C GLY A 130 -11.85 18.57 -5.95
N LYS A 131 -12.63 19.07 -6.91
CA LYS A 131 -12.26 19.10 -8.32
C LYS A 131 -11.17 20.15 -8.59
N LYS A 132 -10.13 19.77 -9.34
CA LYS A 132 -9.06 20.66 -9.82
C LYS A 132 -9.02 20.69 -11.35
N SER A 133 -8.20 21.59 -11.91
CA SER A 133 -7.98 21.63 -13.35
C SER A 133 -7.14 20.44 -13.84
N PHE A 134 -7.28 20.04 -15.10
CA PHE A 134 -6.55 18.89 -15.67
C PHE A 134 -5.03 18.99 -15.48
N LYS A 135 -4.45 20.19 -15.63
CA LYS A 135 -3.01 20.42 -15.40
C LYS A 135 -2.59 20.04 -13.97
N HIS A 136 -3.43 20.28 -12.96
CA HIS A 136 -3.13 19.85 -11.59
C HIS A 136 -3.05 18.33 -11.47
N TYR A 137 -3.98 17.60 -12.10
CA TYR A 137 -3.95 16.15 -12.09
C TYR A 137 -2.72 15.58 -12.83
N LEU A 138 -2.29 16.22 -13.91
CA LEU A 138 -1.04 15.83 -14.60
C LEU A 138 0.17 15.99 -13.68
N PHE A 139 0.31 17.13 -12.98
CA PHE A 139 1.42 17.34 -12.06
C PHE A 139 1.34 16.44 -10.82
N ASP A 140 0.13 16.21 -10.29
CA ASP A 140 -0.09 15.24 -9.22
C ASP A 140 0.32 13.83 -9.65
N PHE A 141 -0.05 13.41 -10.87
CA PHE A 141 0.36 12.12 -11.41
C PHE A 141 1.89 11.98 -11.44
N LEU A 142 2.59 12.96 -12.03
CA LEU A 142 4.05 12.96 -12.08
C LEU A 142 4.67 12.93 -10.67
N TYR A 143 4.15 13.75 -9.75
CA TYR A 143 4.61 13.79 -8.37
C TYR A 143 4.45 12.42 -7.68
N TYR A 144 3.27 11.80 -7.76
CA TYR A 144 3.03 10.51 -7.12
C TYR A 144 3.78 9.36 -7.78
N THR A 145 3.97 9.39 -9.10
CA THR A 145 4.86 8.44 -9.78
C THR A 145 6.28 8.56 -9.22
N LEU A 146 6.82 9.78 -9.09
CA LEU A 146 8.14 9.99 -8.52
C LEU A 146 8.23 9.50 -7.06
N CYS A 147 7.24 9.82 -6.22
CA CYS A 147 7.21 9.35 -4.83
C CYS A 147 7.19 7.81 -4.76
N HIS A 148 6.34 7.16 -5.56
CA HIS A 148 6.26 5.70 -5.59
C HIS A 148 7.57 5.08 -6.05
N GLN A 149 8.15 5.58 -7.14
CA GLN A 149 9.40 5.06 -7.67
C GLN A 149 10.57 5.30 -6.73
N ALA A 150 10.61 6.44 -6.04
CA ALA A 150 11.62 6.70 -5.01
C ALA A 150 11.52 5.68 -3.87
N GLY A 151 10.31 5.41 -3.38
CA GLY A 151 10.08 4.39 -2.34
C GLY A 151 10.50 2.99 -2.79
N PHE A 152 10.06 2.58 -3.99
CA PHE A 152 10.42 1.30 -4.57
C PHE A 152 11.93 1.15 -4.74
N ALA A 153 12.59 2.15 -5.33
CA ALA A 153 14.02 2.16 -5.55
C ALA A 153 14.81 2.03 -4.22
N ALA A 154 14.33 2.67 -3.15
CA ALA A 154 14.97 2.64 -1.84
C ALA A 154 15.03 1.22 -1.23
N THR A 155 14.06 0.35 -1.52
CA THR A 155 14.01 -1.00 -0.95
C THR A 155 14.38 -2.11 -1.93
N TYR A 156 14.37 -1.84 -3.24
CA TYR A 156 14.67 -2.82 -4.29
C TYR A 156 16.12 -2.74 -4.82
N TYR A 157 16.59 -1.55 -5.21
CA TYR A 157 17.90 -1.40 -5.84
C TYR A 157 19.11 -1.75 -4.96
N PRO A 158 19.08 -1.62 -3.62
CA PRO A 158 20.16 -2.12 -2.77
C PRO A 158 20.43 -3.62 -2.92
N PHE A 159 19.46 -4.41 -3.40
CA PHE A 159 19.58 -5.86 -3.56
C PHE A 159 19.72 -6.29 -5.02
N ASN A 160 19.20 -5.51 -5.97
CA ASN A 160 19.27 -5.80 -7.40
C ASN A 160 20.72 -5.82 -7.97
N LYS A 161 21.66 -5.09 -7.37
CA LYS A 161 23.04 -4.92 -7.89
C LYS A 161 23.99 -6.09 -7.63
N TYR A 162 23.61 -7.10 -6.86
CA TYR A 162 24.52 -8.20 -6.48
C TYR A 162 24.52 -9.40 -7.44
N ARG A 163 23.93 -9.28 -8.64
CA ARG A 163 23.90 -10.33 -9.67
C ARG A 163 25.25 -10.60 -10.38
N GLY A 164 26.35 -9.98 -9.98
CA GLY A 164 27.63 -10.16 -10.66
C GLY A 164 28.84 -9.85 -9.79
N LYS A 165 29.19 -10.77 -8.89
CA LYS A 165 30.55 -11.14 -8.51
C LYS A 165 30.53 -12.58 -8.00
#